data_AF-A0A933B8Y1-F1
#
_entry.id   AF-A0A933B8Y1-F1
#
_cell.length_a   1.000
_cell.length_b   1.000
_cell.length_c   1.000
_cell.angle_alpha   90.00
_cell.angle_beta   90.00
_cell.angle_gamma   90.00
#
_symmetry.space_group_name_H-M   'P 1'
#
loop_
_entity.id
_entity.type
_entity.pdbx_description
1 polymer ?
#
loop_
_entity_poly.entity_id
_entity_poly.type
_entity_poly.pdbx_seq_one_letter_code
_entity_poly.pdbx_strand_id
1 'polypeptide(L)'
;MSTLFSFFLIFAAAAMRVARHFGLINLPPNFAPIAAIALFAGARIKNRAAAFFIPLFAMLAADAFIGFYDFRILGSVYISFALSGLIGRAIRKSVTPFRIIGASLFSSTIFFLITNAAVWFFSGMYSKTISGL
;
A
#
# COMPACT_ATOMS: atom_id res chain seq x y z
N MET A 1 -0.41 17.43 -13.41
CA MET A 1 -1.25 16.25 -13.07
C MET A 1 -2.40 16.73 -12.21
N SER A 2 -3.65 16.52 -12.64
CA SER A 2 -4.82 16.95 -11.88
C SER A 2 -5.04 16.07 -10.65
N THR A 3 -5.71 16.61 -9.63
CA THR A 3 -6.10 15.82 -8.44
C THR A 3 -7.05 14.69 -8.83
N LEU A 4 -7.91 14.93 -9.81
CA LEU A 4 -8.80 13.93 -10.40
C LEU A 4 -8.05 12.71 -10.94
N PHE A 5 -6.94 12.92 -11.68
CA PHE A 5 -6.13 11.82 -12.19
C PHE A 5 -5.52 10.98 -11.06
N SER A 6 -5.16 11.61 -9.93
CA SER A 6 -4.64 10.88 -8.77
C SER A 6 -5.72 9.98 -8.15
N PHE A 7 -6.96 10.47 -8.08
CA PHE A 7 -8.09 9.68 -7.58
C PHE A 7 -8.40 8.51 -8.51
N PHE A 8 -8.42 8.75 -9.82
CA PHE A 8 -8.60 7.69 -10.82
C PHE A 8 -7.58 6.56 -10.63
N LEU A 9 -6.29 6.88 -10.49
CA LEU A 9 -5.25 5.86 -10.26
C LEU A 9 -5.49 5.06 -8.97
N ILE A 10 -5.92 5.73 -7.88
CA ILE A 10 -6.21 5.09 -6.60
C ILE A 10 -7.35 4.07 -6.74
N PHE A 11 -8.47 4.49 -7.32
CA PHE A 11 -9.62 3.60 -7.50
C PHE A 11 -9.33 2.48 -8.51
N ALA A 12 -8.58 2.76 -9.58
CA ALA A 12 -8.16 1.74 -10.54
C ALA A 12 -7.34 0.63 -9.86
N ALA A 13 -6.40 0.97 -8.99
CA ALA A 13 -5.62 -0.05 -8.29
C ALA A 13 -6.41 -0.84 -7.24
N ALA A 14 -7.35 -0.20 -6.55
CA ALA A 14 -8.30 -0.91 -5.69
C ALA A 14 -9.15 -1.89 -6.51
N ALA A 15 -9.67 -1.46 -7.68
CA ALA A 15 -10.43 -2.31 -8.59
C ALA A 15 -9.60 -3.47 -9.14
N MET A 16 -8.32 -3.25 -9.52
CA MET A 16 -7.42 -4.31 -9.94
C MET A 16 -7.23 -5.37 -8.83
N ARG A 17 -7.11 -4.94 -7.57
CA ARG A 17 -7.00 -5.86 -6.44
C ARG A 17 -8.24 -6.74 -6.30
N VAL A 18 -9.43 -6.14 -6.43
CA VAL A 18 -10.71 -6.86 -6.40
C VAL A 18 -10.85 -7.81 -7.59
N ALA A 19 -10.56 -7.35 -8.80
CA ALA A 19 -10.61 -8.15 -10.02
C ALA A 19 -9.70 -9.39 -9.96
N ARG A 20 -8.49 -9.23 -9.40
CA ARG A 20 -7.57 -10.34 -9.16
C ARG A 20 -8.14 -11.36 -8.19
N HIS A 21 -8.78 -10.91 -7.11
CA HIS A 21 -9.36 -11.81 -6.11
C HIS A 21 -10.46 -12.71 -6.70
N PHE A 22 -11.28 -12.16 -7.59
CA PHE A 22 -12.34 -12.91 -8.29
C PHE A 22 -11.85 -13.63 -9.56
N GLY A 23 -10.54 -13.72 -9.80
CA GLY A 23 -9.98 -14.44 -10.94
C GLY A 23 -10.22 -13.80 -12.30
N LEU A 24 -10.64 -12.52 -12.35
CA LEU A 24 -10.84 -11.79 -13.61
C LEU A 24 -9.50 -11.45 -14.28
N ILE A 25 -8.43 -11.35 -13.48
CA ILE A 25 -7.06 -11.11 -13.94
C ILE A 25 -6.07 -11.98 -13.16
N ASN A 26 -5.08 -12.52 -13.85
CA ASN A 26 -4.00 -13.30 -13.24
C ASN A 26 -2.83 -12.39 -12.89
N LEU A 27 -2.78 -11.94 -11.64
CA LEU A 27 -1.64 -11.21 -11.08
C LEU A 27 -1.10 -11.97 -9.86
N PRO A 28 0.23 -11.99 -9.64
CA PRO A 28 0.79 -12.54 -8.42
C PRO A 28 0.18 -11.89 -7.16
N PRO A 29 0.08 -12.62 -6.04
CA PRO A 29 -0.26 -12.03 -4.75
C PRO A 29 0.67 -10.84 -4.45
N ASN A 30 0.12 -9.77 -3.86
CA ASN A 30 0.83 -8.52 -3.58
C ASN A 30 1.35 -7.73 -4.80
N PHE A 31 1.09 -8.17 -6.03
CA PHE A 31 1.36 -7.40 -7.25
C PHE A 31 0.24 -6.38 -7.54
N ALA A 32 -0.18 -5.63 -6.53
CA ALA A 32 -1.11 -4.51 -6.67
C ALA A 32 -0.39 -3.22 -6.31
N PRO A 33 -0.43 -2.16 -7.14
CA PRO A 33 0.39 -0.96 -6.96
C PRO A 33 -0.09 -0.05 -5.82
N ILE A 34 -0.79 -0.56 -4.82
CA ILE A 34 -1.44 0.25 -3.78
C ILE A 34 -0.41 0.95 -2.88
N ALA A 35 0.70 0.29 -2.52
CA ALA A 35 1.79 0.92 -1.77
C ALA A 35 2.41 2.09 -2.54
N ALA A 36 2.68 1.88 -3.84
CA ALA A 36 3.22 2.90 -4.74
C ALA A 36 2.23 4.07 -4.90
N ILE A 37 0.94 3.77 -4.94
CA ILE A 37 -0.14 4.77 -5.03
C ILE A 37 -0.28 5.56 -3.73
N ALA A 38 -0.14 4.94 -2.56
CA ALA A 38 -0.12 5.65 -1.29
C ALA A 38 1.06 6.64 -1.22
N LEU A 39 2.26 6.20 -1.65
CA LEU A 39 3.44 7.05 -1.77
C LEU A 39 3.21 8.20 -2.77
N PHE A 40 2.67 7.89 -3.95
CA PHE A 40 2.33 8.88 -4.97
C PHE A 40 1.29 9.90 -4.46
N ALA A 41 0.25 9.44 -3.78
CA ALA A 41 -0.79 10.27 -3.17
C ALA A 41 -0.17 11.26 -2.16
N GLY A 42 0.72 10.78 -1.29
CA GLY A 42 1.49 11.61 -0.36
C GLY A 42 2.33 12.68 -1.05
N ALA A 43 2.98 12.33 -2.16
CA ALA A 43 3.83 13.25 -2.93
C ALA A 43 3.04 14.28 -3.74
N ARG A 44 1.82 13.96 -4.22
CA ARG A 44 1.12 14.77 -5.23
C ARG A 44 -0.16 15.45 -4.74
N ILE A 45 -0.94 14.82 -3.87
CA ILE A 45 -2.22 15.39 -3.43
C ILE A 45 -1.95 16.53 -2.45
N LYS A 46 -2.44 17.74 -2.77
CA LYS A 46 -2.15 18.95 -1.97
C LYS A 46 -2.74 18.88 -0.57
N ASN A 47 -4.01 18.50 -0.47
CA ASN A 47 -4.75 18.36 0.79
C ASN A 47 -4.17 17.17 1.60
N ARG A 48 -3.83 17.42 2.87
CA ARG A 48 -3.22 16.41 3.73
C ARG A 48 -4.18 15.26 4.01
N ALA A 49 -5.39 15.56 4.45
CA ALA A 49 -6.40 14.55 4.75
C ALA A 49 -6.71 13.68 3.53
N ALA A 50 -6.96 14.29 2.36
CA ALA A 50 -7.27 13.56 1.14
C ALA A 50 -6.14 12.61 0.69
N ALA A 51 -4.87 13.00 0.89
CA ALA A 51 -3.72 12.17 0.50
C ALA A 51 -3.61 10.85 1.28
N PHE A 52 -4.14 10.80 2.51
CA PHE A 52 -4.16 9.59 3.33
C PHE A 52 -5.51 8.90 3.28
N PHE A 53 -6.59 9.67 3.41
CA PHE A 53 -7.95 9.14 3.47
C PHE A 53 -8.32 8.40 2.20
N ILE A 54 -8.02 8.94 1.02
CA ILE A 54 -8.48 8.36 -0.25
C ILE A 54 -7.82 7.00 -0.54
N PRO A 55 -6.49 6.83 -0.45
CA PRO A 55 -5.87 5.50 -0.60
C PRO A 55 -6.36 4.48 0.44
N LEU A 56 -6.48 4.88 1.71
CA LEU A 56 -6.92 3.98 2.78
C LEU A 56 -8.39 3.60 2.65
N PHE A 57 -9.26 4.54 2.27
CA PHE A 57 -10.66 4.27 2.02
C PHE A 57 -10.86 3.36 0.81
N ALA A 58 -10.13 3.59 -0.29
CA ALA A 58 -10.20 2.72 -1.46
C ALA A 58 -9.75 1.29 -1.14
N MET A 59 -8.72 1.15 -0.29
CA MET A 59 -8.29 -0.16 0.21
C MET A 59 -9.37 -0.81 1.10
N LEU A 60 -9.97 -0.06 2.01
CA LEU A 60 -11.04 -0.53 2.88
C LEU A 60 -12.26 -1.00 2.11
N ALA A 61 -12.66 -0.23 1.08
CA ALA A 61 -13.71 -0.65 0.18
C ALA A 61 -13.35 -1.96 -0.53
N ALA A 62 -12.12 -2.08 -1.07
CA ALA A 62 -11.67 -3.32 -1.70
C ALA A 62 -11.65 -4.52 -0.74
N ASP A 63 -11.19 -4.32 0.51
CA ASP A 63 -11.19 -5.36 1.54
C ASP A 63 -12.62 -5.76 1.96
N ALA A 64 -13.57 -4.82 1.95
CA ALA A 64 -14.97 -5.13 2.22
C ALA A 64 -15.59 -6.03 1.14
N PHE A 65 -15.16 -5.92 -0.12
CA PHE A 65 -15.57 -6.82 -1.21
C PHE A 65 -14.85 -8.17 -1.20
N ILE A 66 -13.56 -8.17 -0.84
CA ILE A 66 -12.70 -9.36 -0.83
C ILE A 66 -12.93 -10.22 0.42
N GLY A 67 -13.25 -9.59 1.55
CA GLY A 67 -13.33 -10.22 2.86
C GLY A 67 -12.16 -9.80 3.76
N PHE A 68 -12.47 -9.55 5.03
CA PHE A 68 -11.48 -9.27 6.06
C PHE A 68 -10.81 -10.55 6.55
N TYR A 69 -9.56 -10.43 6.99
CA TYR A 69 -8.76 -11.50 7.58
C TYR A 69 -8.19 -11.04 8.94
N ASP A 70 -7.25 -11.79 9.53
CA ASP A 70 -6.68 -11.46 10.84
C ASP A 70 -6.35 -9.97 10.96
N PHE A 71 -7.01 -9.30 11.92
CA PHE A 71 -6.98 -7.84 12.05
C PHE A 71 -5.58 -7.29 12.35
N ARG A 72 -4.67 -8.10 12.91
CA ARG A 72 -3.29 -7.70 13.21
C ARG A 72 -2.46 -7.65 11.93
N ILE A 73 -2.63 -8.67 11.07
CA ILE A 73 -2.01 -8.70 9.76
C ILE A 73 -2.62 -7.61 8.87
N LEU A 74 -3.95 -7.47 8.86
CA LEU A 74 -4.64 -6.38 8.15
C LEU A 74 -4.12 -5.01 8.59
N GLY A 75 -4.08 -4.75 9.90
CA GLY A 75 -3.57 -3.51 10.47
C GLY A 75 -2.13 -3.19 10.03
N SER A 76 -1.27 -4.21 9.92
CA SER A 76 0.12 -4.04 9.44
C SER A 76 0.19 -3.50 8.00
N VAL A 77 -0.74 -3.89 7.13
CA VAL A 77 -0.82 -3.42 5.75
C VAL A 77 -1.27 -1.96 5.70
N TYR A 78 -2.30 -1.60 6.49
CA TYR A 78 -2.81 -0.22 6.56
C TYR A 78 -1.76 0.74 7.15
N ILE A 79 -1.06 0.32 8.21
CA ILE A 79 0.06 1.08 8.78
C ILE A 79 1.16 1.28 7.73
N SER A 80 1.51 0.23 7.00
CA SER A 80 2.53 0.32 5.95
C SER A 80 2.14 1.29 4.84
N PHE A 81 0.87 1.32 4.41
CA PHE A 81 0.40 2.30 3.42
C PHE A 81 0.38 3.73 3.96
N ALA A 82 0.02 3.93 5.23
CA ALA A 82 0.14 5.23 5.88
C ALA A 82 1.60 5.71 5.90
N LEU A 83 2.55 4.82 6.24
CA LEU A 83 3.98 5.12 6.18
C LEU A 83 4.45 5.44 4.76
N SER A 84 4.03 4.69 3.75
CA SER A 84 4.31 5.00 2.34
C SER A 84 3.82 6.40 1.96
N GLY A 85 2.62 6.78 2.37
CA GLY A 85 2.08 8.12 2.18
C GLY A 85 2.87 9.21 2.91
N LEU A 86 3.39 8.93 4.11
CA LEU A 86 4.26 9.85 4.86
C LEU A 86 5.60 10.04 4.16
N ILE A 87 6.21 8.96 3.66
CA ILE A 87 7.46 9.01 2.87
C ILE A 87 7.24 9.85 1.61
N GLY A 88 6.16 9.58 0.87
CA GLY A 88 5.76 10.38 -0.29
C GLY A 88 5.57 11.86 0.04
N ARG A 89 4.93 12.16 1.17
CA ARG A 89 4.75 13.52 1.65
C ARG A 89 6.06 14.20 1.99
N ALA A 90 7.02 13.49 2.58
CA ALA A 90 8.33 14.03 2.94
C ALA A 90 9.12 14.50 1.71
N ILE A 91 9.05 13.76 0.59
CA ILE A 91 9.77 14.13 -0.64
C ILE A 91 9.04 15.17 -1.50
N ARG A 92 7.79 15.53 -1.19
CA ARG A 92 6.92 16.39 -2.01
C ARG A 92 7.55 17.73 -2.40
N LYS A 93 8.31 18.37 -1.50
CA LYS A 93 8.88 19.70 -1.74
C LYS A 93 10.08 19.68 -2.70
N SER A 94 10.64 18.52 -2.99
CA SER A 94 11.85 18.37 -3.80
C SER A 94 11.85 17.00 -4.47
N VAL A 95 10.95 16.85 -5.44
CA VAL A 95 10.78 15.61 -6.21
C VAL A 95 11.85 15.56 -7.30
N THR A 96 12.82 14.66 -7.14
CA THR A 96 13.86 14.37 -8.15
C THR A 96 13.88 12.86 -8.45
N PRO A 97 14.40 12.42 -9.61
CA PRO A 97 14.49 10.99 -9.93
C PRO A 97 15.17 10.16 -8.83
N PHE A 98 16.29 10.67 -8.29
CA PHE A 98 17.01 10.02 -7.20
C PHE A 98 16.17 9.84 -5.93
N ARG A 99 15.42 10.89 -5.55
CA ARG A 99 14.53 10.83 -4.38
C ARG A 99 13.32 9.95 -4.60
N ILE A 100 12.81 9.87 -5.83
CA ILE A 100 11.72 8.94 -6.19
C ILE A 100 12.20 7.50 -6.04
N ILE A 101 13.39 7.19 -6.58
CA ILE A 101 13.99 5.85 -6.48
C ILE A 101 14.22 5.50 -5.01
N GLY A 102 14.91 6.37 -4.26
CA GLY A 102 15.18 6.14 -2.84
C GLY A 102 13.92 5.98 -2.00
N ALA A 103 12.92 6.84 -2.20
CA ALA A 103 11.64 6.76 -1.49
C ALA A 103 10.85 5.49 -1.83
N SER A 104 10.86 5.08 -3.10
CA SER A 104 10.19 3.86 -3.55
C SER A 104 10.83 2.61 -2.95
N LEU A 105 12.17 2.51 -3.00
CA LEU A 105 12.90 1.39 -2.37
C LEU A 105 12.65 1.37 -0.87
N PHE A 106 12.84 2.50 -0.18
CA PHE A 106 12.65 2.58 1.27
C PHE A 106 11.23 2.23 1.70
N SER A 107 10.22 2.75 1.00
CA SER A 107 8.82 2.43 1.23
C SER A 107 8.51 0.94 1.00
N SER A 108 9.06 0.35 -0.07
CA SER A 108 8.89 -1.08 -0.35
C SER A 108 9.56 -1.96 0.70
N THR A 109 10.76 -1.59 1.16
CA THR A 109 11.47 -2.31 2.23
C THR A 109 10.70 -2.27 3.54
N ILE A 110 10.21 -1.08 3.95
CA ILE A 110 9.39 -0.94 5.15
C ILE A 110 8.11 -1.77 5.05
N PHE A 111 7.41 -1.69 3.92
CA PHE A 111 6.20 -2.47 3.67
C PHE A 111 6.47 -3.96 3.81
N PHE A 112 7.52 -4.45 3.15
CA PHE A 112 7.93 -5.85 3.20
C PHE A 112 8.22 -6.28 4.64
N LEU A 113 9.05 -5.54 5.38
CA LEU A 113 9.42 -5.90 6.75
C LEU A 113 8.22 -5.93 7.69
N ILE A 114 7.35 -4.91 7.65
CA ILE A 114 6.19 -4.81 8.55
C ILE A 114 5.18 -5.93 8.27
N THR A 115 4.81 -6.12 7.00
CA THR A 115 3.76 -7.07 6.63
C THR A 115 4.22 -8.53 6.79
N ASN A 116 5.46 -8.86 6.42
CA ASN A 116 5.99 -10.21 6.62
C ASN A 116 6.24 -10.50 8.10
N ALA A 117 6.72 -9.53 8.90
CA ALA A 117 6.81 -9.73 10.35
C ALA A 117 5.43 -10.02 10.96
N ALA A 118 4.38 -9.30 10.55
CA ALA A 118 3.04 -9.57 11.05
C ALA A 118 2.54 -10.97 10.66
N VAL A 119 2.76 -11.41 9.42
CA VAL A 119 2.43 -12.78 9.00
C VAL A 119 3.23 -13.80 9.80
N TRP A 120 4.54 -13.62 9.95
CA TRP A 120 5.43 -14.52 10.69
C TRP A 120 5.02 -14.67 12.16
N PHE A 121 4.65 -13.55 12.81
CA PHE A 121 4.23 -13.58 14.21
C PHE A 121 2.81 -14.11 14.43
N PHE A 122 1.85 -13.77 13.56
CA PHE A 122 0.41 -13.94 13.84
C PHE A 122 -0.27 -15.04 13.01
N SER A 123 0.25 -15.43 11.85
CA SER A 123 -0.44 -16.39 10.97
C SER A 123 -0.30 -17.86 11.41
N GLY A 124 0.79 -18.19 12.11
CA GLY A 124 1.15 -19.58 12.42
C GLY A 124 1.62 -20.42 11.21
N MET A 125 1.72 -19.83 10.01
CA MET A 125 2.12 -20.54 8.78
C MET A 125 3.62 -20.90 8.75
N TYR A 126 4.44 -20.15 9.48
CA TYR A 126 5.90 -20.26 9.44
C TYR A 126 6.46 -20.53 10.84
N SER A 127 7.59 -21.23 10.88
CA SER A 127 8.34 -21.43 12.13
C SER A 127 8.88 -20.09 12.63
N LYS A 128 8.87 -19.89 13.96
CA LYS A 128 9.34 -18.66 14.61
C LYS A 128 10.88 -18.60 14.68
N THR A 129 11.54 -18.79 13.54
CA THR A 129 12.99 -18.65 13.35
C THR A 129 13.26 -17.62 12.26
N ILE A 130 14.50 -17.10 12.19
CA ILE A 130 14.90 -16.12 11.15
C ILE A 130 14.68 -16.67 9.74
N SER A 131 14.84 -17.98 9.55
CA SER A 131 14.59 -18.64 8.25
C SER A 131 13.11 -18.68 7.86
N GLY A 132 12.19 -18.48 8.81
CA GLY A 132 10.75 -18.43 8.57
C GLY A 132 10.20 -17.02 8.30
N LEU A 133 11.05 -15.98 8.38
CA LEU A 133 10.73 -14.59 8.08
C LEU A 133 11.14 -14.22 6.66
#